data_AF-A0A8S9FSZ6-F1
#
_entry.id   AF-A0A8S9FSZ6-F1
#
_cell.length_a   1.000
_cell.length_b   1.000
_cell.length_c   1.000
_cell.angle_alpha   90.00
_cell.angle_beta   90.00
_cell.angle_gamma   90.00
#
_symmetry.space_group_name_H-M   'P 1'
#
loop_
_entity.id
_entity.type
_entity.pdbx_description
1 polymer ?
#
loop_
_entity_poly.entity_id
_entity_poly.type
_entity_poly.pdbx_seq_one_letter_code
_entity_poly.pdbx_strand_id
1 'polypeptide(L)'
;MSGPGHGGRVGTTGRSLLTQYLLKQGGMIKETWMEEDPREAILKYAEVAIKDPKFIAPAYSQTQPETILAKSDDDEEGDVKK
;
A
#
# COMPACT_ATOMS: atom_id res chain seq x y z
N MET A 1 8.77 10.77 32.00
CA MET A 1 8.02 9.52 31.72
C MET A 1 8.86 8.67 30.76
N SER A 2 9.75 7.85 31.30
CA SER A 2 10.62 6.94 30.53
C SER A 2 10.60 5.61 31.26
N GLY A 3 10.04 4.58 30.64
CA GLY A 3 9.91 3.24 31.22
C GLY A 3 10.06 2.17 30.13
N PRO A 4 10.33 0.91 30.52
CA PRO A 4 10.37 -0.21 29.59
C PRO A 4 9.05 -0.25 28.80
N GLY A 5 9.14 -0.30 27.48
CA GLY A 5 7.95 -0.30 26.62
C GLY A 5 6.89 -1.30 27.07
N HIS A 6 5.64 -0.87 27.17
CA HIS A 6 4.51 -1.70 27.59
C HIS A 6 3.40 -1.62 26.54
N GLY A 7 2.67 -2.72 26.31
CA GLY A 7 1.55 -2.75 25.37
C GLY A 7 1.93 -2.77 23.89
N GLY A 8 3.04 -3.43 23.51
CA GLY A 8 3.46 -3.57 22.11
C GLY A 8 4.16 -2.34 21.52
N ARG A 9 4.34 -1.28 22.31
CA ARG A 9 5.14 -0.11 21.93
C ARG A 9 6.53 -0.24 22.51
N VAL A 10 7.55 -0.12 21.66
CA VAL A 10 8.94 -0.07 22.10
C VAL A 10 9.15 1.25 22.87
N GLY A 11 9.61 1.16 24.12
CA GLY A 11 9.88 2.33 24.95
C GLY A 11 11.03 3.15 24.36
N THR A 12 10.92 4.48 24.41
CA THR A 12 11.89 5.44 23.86
C THR A 12 13.16 5.59 24.70
N THR A 13 13.55 4.59 25.49
CA THR A 13 14.77 4.65 26.30
C THR A 13 15.98 4.65 25.39
N GLY A 14 16.50 5.85 25.13
CA GLY A 14 17.31 6.17 23.95
C GLY A 14 18.73 5.61 23.85
N ARG A 15 19.13 4.51 24.53
CA ARG A 15 20.45 3.89 24.28
C ARG A 15 20.85 2.59 25.00
N SER A 16 20.09 2.02 25.95
CA SER A 16 20.71 1.13 26.96
C SER A 16 20.32 -0.37 26.97
N LEU A 17 19.48 -0.88 26.07
CA LEU A 17 19.14 -2.32 26.08
C LEU A 17 19.94 -3.07 25.01
N LEU A 18 20.90 -3.89 25.46
CA LEU A 18 21.70 -4.80 24.63
C LEU A 18 20.84 -5.66 23.70
N THR A 19 19.66 -6.08 24.18
CA THR A 19 18.69 -6.86 23.41
C THR A 19 18.17 -6.13 22.18
N GLN A 20 17.85 -4.83 22.30
CA GLN A 20 17.42 -4.02 21.16
C GLN A 20 18.56 -3.79 20.17
N TYR A 21 19.79 -3.56 20.67
CA TYR A 21 20.98 -3.44 19.82
C TYR A 21 21.25 -4.73 19.04
N LEU A 22 21.20 -5.90 19.69
CA LEU A 22 21.39 -7.20 19.04
C LEU A 22 20.31 -7.49 17.99
N LEU A 23 19.05 -7.15 18.29
CA LEU A 23 17.91 -7.38 17.39
C LEU A 23 17.98 -6.45 16.15
N LYS A 24 18.45 -5.21 16.32
CA LYS A 24 18.68 -4.26 15.23
C LYS A 24 19.93 -4.61 14.40
N GLN A 25 21.05 -4.93 15.06
CA GLN A 25 22.31 -5.30 14.39
C GLN A 25 22.21 -6.66 13.69
N GLY A 26 21.48 -7.60 14.29
CA GLY A 26 21.20 -8.93 13.73
C GLY A 26 20.07 -8.96 12.69
N GLY A 27 19.54 -7.79 12.28
CA GLY A 27 18.53 -7.69 11.22
C GLY A 27 17.16 -8.29 11.55
N MET A 28 16.90 -8.59 12.82
CA MET A 28 15.63 -9.19 13.28
C MET A 28 14.52 -8.17 13.48
N ILE A 29 14.84 -6.88 13.69
CA ILE A 29 13.91 -5.77 13.46
C ILE A 29 14.22 -5.20 12.07
N LYS A 30 13.48 -5.67 11.06
CA LYS A 30 13.54 -5.13 9.70
C LYS A 30 12.33 -4.22 9.51
N GLU A 31 12.59 -2.94 9.25
CA GLU A 31 11.55 -1.96 8.89
C GLU A 31 11.15 -2.22 7.43
N THR A 32 10.26 -3.19 7.22
CA THR A 32 9.88 -3.67 5.86
C THR A 32 9.13 -2.64 5.04
N TRP A 33 8.59 -1.60 5.66
CA TRP A 33 7.86 -0.51 5.00
C TRP A 33 8.76 0.41 4.16
N MET A 34 10.10 0.30 4.29
CA MET A 34 11.08 1.05 3.51
C MET A 34 11.68 0.25 2.33
N GLU A 35 11.32 -1.03 2.18
CA GLU A 35 11.94 -1.89 1.15
C GLU A 35 11.33 -1.73 -0.24
N GLU A 36 10.06 -1.33 -0.30
CA GLU A 36 9.36 -1.16 -1.56
C GLU A 36 8.95 0.29 -1.76
N ASP A 37 9.28 0.83 -2.93
CA ASP A 37 8.74 2.11 -3.34
C ASP A 37 7.20 2.03 -3.36
N PRO A 38 6.48 2.97 -2.72
CA PRO A 38 5.03 2.88 -2.57
C PRO A 38 4.30 2.83 -3.92
N ARG A 39 4.90 3.43 -4.96
CA ARG A 39 4.41 3.38 -6.33
C ARG A 39 4.48 1.94 -6.89
N GLU A 40 5.60 1.27 -6.71
CA GLU A 40 5.80 -0.09 -7.23
C GLU A 40 4.90 -1.09 -6.50
N ALA A 41 4.73 -0.93 -5.19
CA ALA A 41 3.81 -1.74 -4.41
C ALA A 41 2.38 -1.65 -4.98
N ILE A 42 1.87 -0.45 -5.26
CA ILE A 42 0.54 -0.27 -5.86
C ILE A 42 0.46 -0.93 -7.25
N LEU A 43 1.48 -0.75 -8.09
CA LEU A 43 1.51 -1.31 -9.44
C LEU A 43 1.52 -2.85 -9.46
N LYS A 44 2.22 -3.50 -8.52
CA LYS A 44 2.23 -4.97 -8.39
C LYS A 44 0.83 -5.56 -8.20
N TYR A 45 -0.05 -4.84 -7.49
CA TYR A 45 -1.42 -5.29 -7.23
C TYR A 45 -2.45 -4.84 -8.27
N ALA A 46 -2.06 -4.02 -9.25
CA ALA A 46 -2.98 -3.53 -10.28
C ALA A 46 -3.60 -4.68 -11.10
N GLU A 47 -2.78 -5.65 -11.52
CA GLU A 47 -3.29 -6.81 -12.27
C GLU A 47 -4.22 -7.70 -11.44
N VAL A 48 -3.94 -7.84 -10.14
CA VAL A 48 -4.74 -8.66 -9.21
C VAL A 48 -6.10 -8.01 -8.99
N ALA A 49 -6.13 -6.68 -8.86
CA ALA A 49 -7.36 -5.91 -8.68
C ALA A 49 -8.29 -5.98 -9.91
N ILE A 50 -7.73 -6.10 -11.12
CA ILE A 50 -8.50 -6.27 -12.36
C ILE A 50 -9.06 -7.70 -12.46
N LYS A 51 -8.26 -8.72 -12.12
CA LYS A 51 -8.63 -10.13 -12.28
C LYS A 51 -9.65 -10.62 -11.25
N ASP A 52 -9.56 -10.17 -9.99
CA ASP A 52 -10.46 -10.58 -8.91
C ASP A 52 -10.85 -9.39 -8.01
N PRO A 53 -11.77 -8.53 -8.47
CA PRO A 53 -12.16 -7.35 -7.72
C PRO A 53 -13.13 -7.73 -6.59
N LYS A 54 -12.66 -7.66 -5.33
CA LYS A 54 -13.45 -8.13 -4.17
C LYS A 54 -14.37 -7.09 -3.54
N PHE A 55 -13.97 -5.82 -3.52
CA PHE A 55 -14.62 -4.82 -2.66
C PHE A 55 -15.35 -3.72 -3.42
N ILE A 56 -14.74 -3.18 -4.47
CA ILE A 56 -15.21 -1.94 -5.12
C ILE A 56 -15.85 -2.25 -6.46
N ALA A 57 -15.11 -2.89 -7.38
CA ALA A 57 -15.59 -3.04 -8.75
C ALA A 57 -16.96 -3.76 -8.87
N PRO A 58 -17.28 -4.85 -8.13
CA PRO A 58 -18.56 -5.54 -8.33
C PRO A 58 -19.78 -4.66 -8.07
N ALA A 59 -19.69 -3.76 -7.09
CA ALA A 59 -20.79 -2.88 -6.71
C ALA A 59 -20.92 -1.70 -7.68
N TYR A 60 -19.80 -1.07 -8.03
CA TYR A 60 -19.81 0.08 -8.94
C TYR A 60 -20.08 -0.33 -10.39
N SER A 61 -19.65 -1.52 -10.83
CA SER A 61 -20.01 -2.06 -12.15
C SER A 61 -21.51 -2.20 -12.37
N GLN A 62 -22.31 -2.37 -11.31
CA GLN A 62 -23.77 -2.51 -11.42
C GLN A 62 -24.52 -1.20 -11.20
N THR A 63 -23.95 -0.27 -10.41
CA THR A 63 -24.67 0.90 -9.90
C THR A 63 -24.22 2.22 -10.51
N GLN A 64 -23.12 2.22 -11.27
CA GLN A 64 -22.58 3.45 -11.85
C GLN A 64 -23.45 3.93 -13.02
N PRO A 65 -24.00 5.16 -12.97
CA PRO A 65 -24.74 5.75 -14.08
C PRO A 65 -23.81 6.12 -15.22
N GLU A 66 -24.31 6.04 -16.45
CA GLU A 66 -23.59 6.50 -17.63
C GLU A 66 -23.37 8.01 -17.58
N THR A 67 -22.14 8.44 -17.79
CA THR A 67 -21.78 9.86 -17.81
C THR A 67 -22.26 10.50 -19.11
N ILE A 68 -23.15 11.49 -19.01
CA ILE A 68 -23.68 12.27 -20.15
C ILE A 68 -22.83 13.53 -20.40
N LEU A 69 -21.64 13.61 -19.81
CA LEU A 69 -20.73 14.72 -20.09
C LEU A 69 -20.34 14.67 -21.57
N ALA A 70 -20.14 15.84 -22.18
CA ALA A 70 -19.57 15.89 -23.52
C ALA A 70 -18.33 15.00 -23.53
N LYS A 71 -18.23 14.08 -24.50
CA LYS A 71 -17.05 13.23 -24.66
C LYS A 71 -15.84 14.14 -24.58
N SER A 72 -15.02 13.94 -23.55
CA SER A 72 -13.73 14.61 -23.47
C SER A 72 -12.97 14.20 -24.73
N ASP A 73 -12.34 15.17 -25.39
CA ASP A 73 -11.56 14.96 -26.63
C ASP A 73 -10.40 13.93 -26.46
N ASP A 74 -10.23 13.34 -25.28
CA ASP A 74 -9.23 12.33 -24.93
C ASP A 74 -9.70 10.86 -25.14
N ASP A 75 -10.96 10.61 -25.51
CA ASP A 75 -11.49 9.24 -25.68
C ASP A 75 -11.20 8.59 -27.07
N GLU A 76 -10.46 9.27 -27.97
CA GLU A 76 -10.19 8.75 -29.33
C GLU A 76 -8.85 7.98 -29.50
N GLU A 77 -8.02 7.81 -28.47
CA GLU A 77 -6.72 7.10 -28.61
C GLU A 77 -6.72 5.61 -28.19
N GLY A 78 -7.87 5.02 -27.84
CA GLY A 78 -7.96 3.65 -27.29
C GLY A 78 -8.31 2.52 -28.27
N ASP A 79 -8.99 2.81 -29.37
CA ASP A 79 -9.60 1.78 -30.25
C ASP A 79 -9.15 1.90 -31.71
N VAL A 80 -7.84 1.89 -31.95
CA VAL A 80 -7.30 1.53 -33.28
C VAL A 80 -6.27 0.41 -33.12
N LYS A 81 -6.75 -0.83 -33.11
CA LYS A 81 -5.97 -1.98 -33.60
C LYS A 81 -6.84 -2.80 -34.56
N LYS A 82 -6.73 -2.41 -35.82
CA LYS A 82 -6.80 -3.31 -36.98
C LYS A 82 -5.53 -4.17 -37.03
#